data_AF-A0A1M6GVB4-F1
#
_entry.id   AF-A0A1M6GVB4-F1
#
_cell.length_a   1.000
_cell.length_b   1.000
_cell.length_c   1.000
_cell.angle_alpha   90.00
_cell.angle_beta   90.00
_cell.angle_gamma   90.00
#
_symmetry.space_group_name_H-M   'P 1'
#
loop_
_entity.id
_entity.type
_entity.pdbx_description
1 polymer ?
#
loop_
_entity_poly.entity_id
_entity_poly.type
_entity_poly.pdbx_seq_one_letter_code
_entity_poly.pdbx_strand_id
1 'polypeptide(L)'
;MESLEWYGYIVWLPLVFWVGLFFWFWRYSGTLYLKKMIKKGKKWAVIPEAFSKNPSSFTRLRLKNFLLSLLVSALSALSVAWCLSAFAGIDSALVLLAVVPFLLVAVFLYKVAMAKVSTTYQAAYFLEYCRARYESDKKGALRNEADIHNRAIWSFAKKLKNAEAHKRLWKYVNAMANTKKIPPDVMAETMYG
;
A
#
# COMPACT_ATOMS: atom_id res chain seq x y z
N MET A 1 40.14 -17.42 -0.48
CA MET A 1 39.27 -16.50 0.30
C MET A 1 38.22 -15.82 -0.57
N GLU A 2 38.46 -15.58 -1.86
CA GLU A 2 37.47 -14.97 -2.79
C GLU A 2 36.16 -15.76 -2.99
N SER A 3 36.19 -17.09 -2.89
CA SER A 3 34.99 -17.91 -3.08
C SER A 3 33.94 -17.70 -1.97
N LEU A 4 34.37 -17.52 -0.71
CA LEU A 4 33.49 -17.31 0.44
C LEU A 4 32.74 -15.97 0.40
N GLU A 5 33.36 -14.93 -0.16
CA GLU A 5 32.72 -13.61 -0.31
C GLU A 5 31.60 -13.65 -1.35
N TRP A 6 31.80 -14.35 -2.48
CA TRP A 6 30.77 -14.55 -3.50
C TRP A 6 29.53 -15.29 -2.96
N TYR A 7 29.74 -16.31 -2.12
CA TYR A 7 28.64 -17.06 -1.51
C TYR A 7 27.82 -16.22 -0.52
N GLY A 8 28.43 -15.25 0.15
CA GLY A 8 27.73 -14.29 1.01
C GLY A 8 26.65 -13.53 0.23
N TYR A 9 26.96 -13.03 -0.97
CA TYR A 9 26.02 -12.24 -1.78
C TYR A 9 24.79 -13.02 -2.25
N ILE A 10 24.93 -14.32 -2.55
CA ILE A 10 23.82 -15.18 -3.01
C ILE A 10 22.76 -15.36 -1.93
N VAL A 11 23.16 -15.37 -0.65
CA VAL A 11 22.25 -15.47 0.50
C VAL A 11 21.46 -14.18 0.73
N TRP A 12 22.06 -13.02 0.44
CA TRP A 12 21.39 -11.70 0.59
C TRP A 12 20.48 -11.34 -0.60
N LEU A 13 20.68 -11.98 -1.75
CA LEU A 13 19.97 -11.69 -2.99
C LEU A 13 18.43 -11.87 -2.86
N PRO A 14 17.91 -12.94 -2.24
CA PRO A 14 16.49 -13.06 -1.88
C PRO A 14 15.98 -11.91 -1.02
N LEU A 15 16.76 -11.46 -0.02
CA LEU A 15 16.39 -10.37 0.88
C LEU A 15 16.20 -9.05 0.13
N VAL A 16 17.08 -8.73 -0.83
CA VAL A 16 16.92 -7.56 -1.70
C VAL A 16 15.64 -7.67 -2.54
N PHE A 17 15.33 -8.86 -3.07
CA PHE A 17 14.08 -9.09 -3.79
C PHE A 17 12.84 -8.94 -2.91
N TRP A 18 12.88 -9.38 -1.65
CA TRP A 18 11.80 -9.16 -0.68
C TRP A 18 11.55 -7.68 -0.41
N VAL A 19 12.60 -6.88 -0.24
CA VAL A 19 12.50 -5.43 -0.08
C VAL A 19 11.89 -4.80 -1.34
N GLY A 20 12.36 -5.18 -2.53
CA GLY A 20 11.80 -4.73 -3.81
C GLY A 20 10.32 -5.09 -3.96
N LEU A 21 9.93 -6.31 -3.57
CA LEU A 21 8.54 -6.78 -3.59
C LEU A 21 7.66 -5.96 -2.64
N PHE A 22 8.16 -5.62 -1.46
CA PHE A 22 7.45 -4.76 -0.52
C PHE A 22 7.20 -3.37 -1.10
N PHE A 23 8.23 -2.72 -1.68
CA PHE A 23 8.07 -1.43 -2.34
C PHE A 23 7.13 -1.50 -3.54
N TRP A 24 7.16 -2.59 -4.30
CA TRP A 24 6.21 -2.85 -5.38
C TRP A 24 4.77 -2.90 -4.87
N PHE A 25 4.50 -3.67 -3.82
CA PHE A 25 3.18 -3.73 -3.20
C PHE A 25 2.75 -2.36 -2.69
N TRP A 26 3.61 -1.68 -1.93
CA TRP A 26 3.30 -0.37 -1.36
C TRP A 26 2.96 0.67 -2.44
N ARG A 27 3.73 0.73 -3.54
CA ARG A 27 3.58 1.76 -4.56
C ARG A 27 2.46 1.49 -5.58
N TYR A 28 2.31 0.24 -6.00
CA TYR A 28 1.43 -0.12 -7.12
C TYR A 28 0.16 -0.84 -6.70
N SER A 29 0.20 -1.66 -5.64
CA SER A 29 -0.95 -2.48 -5.25
C SER A 29 -2.01 -1.73 -4.44
N GLY A 30 -1.71 -0.49 -4.01
CA GLY A 30 -2.67 0.36 -3.30
C GLY A 30 -4.00 0.55 -4.04
N THR A 31 -3.99 0.54 -5.38
CA THR A 31 -5.20 0.70 -6.21
C THR A 31 -6.16 -0.49 -6.11
N LEU A 32 -5.65 -1.72 -5.98
CA LEU A 32 -6.47 -2.92 -5.75
C LEU A 32 -7.16 -2.88 -4.39
N TYR A 33 -6.45 -2.36 -3.40
CA TYR A 33 -6.98 -2.23 -2.04
C TYR A 33 -8.03 -1.12 -1.95
N LEU A 34 -7.78 0.05 -2.55
CA LEU A 34 -8.78 1.13 -2.63
C LEU A 34 -10.08 0.65 -3.28
N LYS A 35 -10.00 -0.17 -4.33
CA LYS A 35 -11.18 -0.82 -4.93
C LYS A 35 -11.93 -1.71 -3.93
N LYS A 36 -11.23 -2.47 -3.09
CA LYS A 36 -11.84 -3.28 -2.03
C LYS A 36 -12.50 -2.41 -0.96
N MET A 37 -11.91 -1.26 -0.63
CA MET A 37 -12.46 -0.32 0.35
C MET A 37 -13.74 0.38 -0.14
N ILE A 38 -13.79 0.75 -1.43
CA ILE A 38 -15.02 1.28 -2.04
C ILE A 38 -16.15 0.25 -2.00
N LYS A 39 -15.85 -1.01 -2.31
CA LYS A 39 -16.83 -2.11 -2.19
C LYS A 39 -17.34 -2.30 -0.75
N LYS A 40 -16.52 -1.97 0.25
CA LYS A 40 -16.90 -1.96 1.66
C LYS A 40 -17.65 -0.69 2.09
N GLY A 41 -18.01 0.19 1.16
CA GLY A 41 -18.76 1.42 1.43
C GLY A 41 -17.91 2.58 1.97
N LYS A 42 -16.58 2.49 1.94
CA LYS A 42 -15.71 3.59 2.38
C LYS A 42 -15.65 4.69 1.31
N LYS A 43 -16.49 5.70 1.45
CA LYS A 43 -16.68 6.82 0.50
C LYS A 43 -15.44 7.71 0.30
N TRP A 44 -14.48 7.69 1.23
CA TRP A 44 -13.21 8.42 1.12
C TRP A 44 -12.20 7.76 0.17
N ALA A 45 -12.37 6.48 -0.17
CA ALA A 45 -11.46 5.78 -1.06
C ALA A 45 -11.73 6.21 -2.51
N VAL A 46 -10.74 6.83 -3.16
CA VAL A 46 -10.84 7.26 -4.57
C VAL A 46 -9.89 6.41 -5.40
N ILE A 47 -10.43 5.77 -6.45
CA ILE A 47 -9.61 5.03 -7.43
C ILE A 47 -9.00 6.03 -8.42
N PRO A 48 -7.71 5.89 -8.77
CA PRO A 48 -7.12 6.69 -9.85
C PRO A 48 -7.83 6.45 -11.19
N GLU A 49 -8.13 7.50 -11.95
CA GLU A 49 -8.83 7.44 -13.22
C GLU A 49 -8.15 6.50 -14.23
N ALA A 50 -6.82 6.40 -14.20
CA ALA A 50 -6.05 5.47 -15.05
C ALA A 50 -6.48 3.99 -14.87
N PHE A 51 -6.94 3.62 -13.67
CA PHE A 51 -7.43 2.28 -13.37
C PHE A 51 -8.96 2.18 -13.50
N SER A 52 -9.69 3.27 -13.30
CA SER A 52 -11.15 3.29 -13.48
C SER A 52 -11.58 3.05 -14.92
N LYS A 53 -10.83 3.58 -15.90
CA LYS A 53 -11.18 3.48 -17.32
C LYS A 53 -10.96 2.08 -17.92
N ASN A 54 -10.02 1.32 -17.36
CA ASN A 54 -9.60 0.02 -17.89
C ASN A 54 -9.78 -1.10 -16.84
N PRO A 55 -10.91 -1.82 -16.84
CA PRO A 55 -11.15 -2.90 -15.87
C PRO A 55 -10.10 -4.02 -15.98
N SER A 56 -9.56 -4.27 -17.17
CA SER A 56 -8.50 -5.24 -17.43
C SER A 56 -7.17 -4.89 -16.75
N SER A 57 -6.94 -3.62 -16.40
CA SER A 57 -5.75 -3.18 -15.66
C SER A 57 -5.69 -3.77 -14.26
N PHE A 58 -6.85 -3.99 -13.61
CA PHE A 58 -6.88 -4.63 -12.28
C PHE A 58 -6.50 -6.10 -12.34
N THR A 59 -7.00 -6.84 -13.34
CA THR A 59 -6.68 -8.26 -13.53
C THR A 59 -5.19 -8.42 -13.87
N ARG A 60 -4.66 -7.56 -14.75
CA ARG A 60 -3.23 -7.51 -15.05
C ARG A 60 -2.38 -7.20 -13.83
N LEU A 61 -2.81 -6.28 -12.96
CA LEU A 61 -2.07 -5.97 -11.72
C LEU A 61 -2.08 -7.15 -10.74
N ARG A 62 -3.20 -7.85 -10.59
CA ARG A 62 -3.28 -9.07 -9.77
C ARG A 62 -2.35 -10.15 -10.29
N LEU A 63 -2.36 -10.38 -11.60
CA LEU A 63 -1.48 -11.35 -12.24
C LEU A 63 -0.01 -10.98 -12.04
N LYS A 64 0.37 -9.71 -12.24
CA LYS A 64 1.73 -9.23 -11.97
C LYS A 64 2.13 -9.43 -10.51
N ASN A 65 1.26 -9.13 -9.56
CA ASN A 65 1.54 -9.35 -8.14
C ASN A 65 1.73 -10.84 -7.83
N PHE A 66 0.90 -11.70 -8.40
CA PHE A 66 1.03 -13.14 -8.22
C PHE A 66 2.33 -13.67 -8.83
N LEU A 67 2.63 -13.31 -10.08
CA LEU A 67 3.86 -13.71 -10.76
C LEU A 67 5.12 -13.20 -10.05
N LEU A 68 5.14 -11.95 -9.59
CA LEU A 68 6.25 -11.40 -8.82
C LEU A 68 6.42 -12.11 -7.47
N SER A 69 5.32 -12.38 -6.76
CA SER A 69 5.36 -13.12 -5.50
C SER A 69 5.87 -14.54 -5.70
N LEU A 70 5.41 -15.21 -6.76
CA LEU A 70 5.83 -16.56 -7.12
C LEU A 70 7.32 -16.59 -7.47
N LEU A 71 7.77 -15.64 -8.30
CA LEU A 71 9.18 -15.53 -8.71
C LEU A 71 10.08 -15.27 -7.51
N VAL A 72 9.77 -14.31 -6.65
CA VAL A 72 10.57 -14.02 -5.45
C VAL A 72 10.56 -15.20 -4.46
N SER A 73 9.43 -15.88 -4.32
CA SER A 73 9.32 -17.07 -3.46
C SER A 73 10.10 -18.26 -4.02
N ALA A 74 10.09 -18.47 -5.33
CA ALA A 74 10.85 -19.51 -6.01
C ALA A 74 12.35 -19.26 -5.92
N LEU A 75 12.80 -18.01 -6.15
CA LEU A 75 14.21 -17.63 -5.98
C LEU A 75 14.67 -17.81 -4.53
N SER A 76 13.85 -17.40 -3.56
CA SER A 76 14.15 -17.60 -2.14
C SER A 76 14.24 -19.08 -1.77
N ALA A 77 13.30 -19.90 -2.26
CA ALA A 77 13.32 -21.35 -2.05
C ALA A 77 14.55 -22.00 -2.68
N LEU A 78 14.98 -21.54 -3.87
CA LEU A 78 16.16 -22.07 -4.56
C LEU A 78 17.46 -21.69 -3.86
N SER A 79 17.55 -20.49 -3.28
CA SER A 79 18.68 -20.12 -2.43
C SER A 79 18.77 -20.97 -1.16
N VAL A 80 17.64 -21.25 -0.51
CA VAL A 80 17.58 -22.13 0.68
C VAL A 80 17.91 -23.58 0.32
N ALA A 81 17.38 -24.06 -0.80
CA ALA A 81 17.66 -25.39 -1.33
C ALA A 81 19.14 -25.65 -1.51
N TRP A 82 19.82 -24.70 -2.17
CA TRP A 82 21.24 -24.79 -2.39
C TRP A 82 22.02 -24.80 -1.08
N CYS A 83 21.61 -24.01 -0.08
CA CYS A 83 22.21 -24.08 1.25
C CYS A 83 21.98 -25.44 1.92
N LEU A 84 20.77 -26.00 1.85
CA LEU A 84 20.46 -27.28 2.49
C LEU A 84 21.15 -28.45 1.80
N SER A 85 21.28 -28.45 0.48
CA SER A 85 22.01 -29.50 -0.24
C SER A 85 23.52 -29.39 -0.01
N ALA A 86 24.08 -28.17 0.00
CA ALA A 86 25.50 -27.94 0.20
C ALA A 86 25.97 -28.25 1.64
N PHE A 87 25.16 -27.92 2.66
CA PHE A 87 25.55 -28.06 4.06
C PHE A 87 24.96 -29.28 4.77
N ALA A 88 23.77 -29.75 4.38
CA ALA A 88 23.04 -30.80 5.10
C ALA A 88 22.78 -32.07 4.26
N GLY A 89 23.15 -32.09 2.97
CA GLY A 89 22.98 -33.26 2.10
C GLY A 89 21.52 -33.68 1.87
N ILE A 90 20.57 -32.78 2.09
CA ILE A 90 19.12 -33.04 1.98
C ILE A 90 18.71 -33.08 0.52
N ASP A 91 17.80 -34.00 0.17
CA ASP A 91 17.30 -34.18 -1.19
C ASP A 91 16.62 -32.90 -1.74
N SER A 92 17.04 -32.52 -2.94
CA SER A 92 16.53 -31.39 -3.72
C SER A 92 15.04 -31.46 -4.03
N ALA A 93 14.39 -32.64 -3.94
CA ALA A 93 12.96 -32.77 -4.16
C ALA A 93 12.10 -32.05 -3.09
N LEU A 94 12.59 -31.96 -1.85
CA LEU A 94 11.88 -31.28 -0.74
C LEU A 94 11.85 -29.74 -0.89
N VAL A 95 12.60 -29.20 -1.85
CA VAL A 95 12.76 -27.76 -2.13
C VAL A 95 11.47 -27.14 -2.66
N LEU A 96 10.69 -27.89 -3.45
CA LEU A 96 9.42 -27.39 -3.97
C LEU A 96 8.42 -27.09 -2.85
N LEU A 97 8.50 -27.83 -1.74
CA LEU A 97 7.70 -27.56 -0.54
C LEU A 97 8.14 -26.28 0.18
N ALA A 98 9.41 -25.89 0.07
CA ALA A 98 9.93 -24.65 0.67
C ALA A 98 9.36 -23.38 0.01
N VAL A 99 8.78 -23.47 -1.20
CA VAL A 99 8.11 -22.32 -1.86
C VAL A 99 6.85 -21.89 -1.09
N VAL A 100 6.15 -22.82 -0.46
CA VAL A 100 4.88 -22.58 0.25
C VAL A 100 5.05 -21.58 1.41
N PRO A 101 5.98 -21.77 2.37
CA PRO A 101 6.18 -20.80 3.45
C PRO A 101 6.61 -19.42 2.93
N PHE A 102 7.41 -19.34 1.86
CA PHE A 102 7.76 -18.05 1.25
C PHE A 102 6.54 -17.36 0.63
N LEU A 103 5.64 -18.09 -0.05
CA LEU A 103 4.40 -17.51 -0.54
C LEU A 103 3.52 -16.97 0.59
N LEU A 104 3.48 -17.63 1.75
CA LEU A 104 2.78 -17.12 2.93
C LEU A 104 3.38 -15.80 3.43
N VAL A 105 4.71 -15.68 3.44
CA VAL A 105 5.41 -14.43 3.76
C VAL A 105 5.07 -13.32 2.76
N ALA A 106 4.98 -13.63 1.46
CA ALA A 106 4.54 -12.66 0.44
C ALA A 106 3.10 -12.17 0.68
N VAL A 107 2.18 -13.06 1.03
CA VAL A 107 0.81 -12.69 1.40
C VAL A 107 0.79 -11.80 2.64
N PHE A 108 1.60 -12.10 3.64
CA PHE A 108 1.72 -11.29 4.84
C PHE A 108 2.26 -9.89 4.53
N LEU A 109 3.37 -9.79 3.78
CA LEU A 109 3.94 -8.52 3.35
C LEU A 109 2.96 -7.68 2.53
N TYR A 110 2.19 -8.32 1.64
CA TYR A 110 1.13 -7.65 0.91
C TYR A 110 0.09 -7.04 1.86
N LYS A 111 -0.37 -7.79 2.88
CA LYS A 111 -1.32 -7.28 3.88
C LYS A 111 -0.76 -6.08 4.65
N VAL A 112 0.50 -6.15 5.09
CA VAL A 112 1.18 -5.06 5.81
C VAL A 112 1.30 -3.81 4.92
N ALA A 113 1.74 -3.99 3.68
CA ALA A 113 1.83 -2.89 2.71
C ALA A 113 0.46 -2.24 2.50
N MET A 114 -0.61 -3.03 2.33
CA MET A 114 -1.96 -2.50 2.14
C MET A 114 -2.51 -1.77 3.37
N ALA A 115 -2.22 -2.28 4.58
CA ALA A 115 -2.57 -1.60 5.82
C ALA A 115 -1.91 -0.22 5.88
N LYS A 116 -0.62 -0.13 5.54
CA LYS A 116 0.12 1.14 5.50
C LYS A 116 -0.45 2.11 4.46
N VAL A 117 -0.81 1.64 3.27
CA VAL A 117 -1.50 2.48 2.27
C VAL A 117 -2.83 3.00 2.84
N SER A 118 -3.61 2.12 3.48
CA SER A 118 -4.91 2.48 4.08
C SER A 118 -4.77 3.60 5.09
N THR A 119 -3.82 3.48 6.03
CA THR A 119 -3.60 4.48 7.08
C THR A 119 -3.17 5.82 6.49
N THR A 120 -2.33 5.81 5.44
CA THR A 120 -1.92 7.06 4.78
C THR A 120 -3.10 7.76 4.11
N TYR A 121 -3.94 7.03 3.37
CA TYR A 121 -5.12 7.62 2.74
C TYR A 121 -6.16 8.10 3.76
N GLN A 122 -6.35 7.37 4.85
CA GLN A 122 -7.23 7.79 5.95
C GLN A 122 -6.73 9.06 6.62
N ALA A 123 -5.44 9.16 6.93
CA ALA A 123 -4.85 10.36 7.51
C ALA A 123 -4.96 11.58 6.57
N ALA A 124 -4.71 11.38 5.27
CA ALA A 124 -4.87 12.43 4.27
C ALA A 124 -6.33 12.90 4.14
N TYR A 125 -7.29 11.96 4.19
CA TYR A 125 -8.71 12.29 4.19
C TYR A 125 -9.14 13.03 5.46
N PHE A 126 -8.67 12.57 6.63
CA PHE A 126 -8.98 13.19 7.92
C PHE A 126 -8.57 14.66 7.97
N LEU A 127 -7.39 14.99 7.41
CA LEU A 127 -6.94 16.37 7.31
C LEU A 127 -7.86 17.24 6.43
N GLU A 128 -8.39 16.70 5.33
CA GLU A 128 -9.39 17.42 4.52
C GLU A 128 -10.73 17.57 5.24
N TYR A 129 -11.13 16.57 6.01
CA TYR A 129 -12.32 16.63 6.85
C TYR A 129 -12.18 17.73 7.94
N CYS A 130 -11.07 17.77 8.68
CA CYS A 130 -10.83 18.82 9.68
C CYS A 130 -10.84 20.22 9.07
N ARG A 131 -10.28 20.39 7.87
CA ARG A 131 -10.34 21.67 7.14
C ARG A 131 -11.77 22.05 6.76
N ALA A 132 -12.55 21.09 6.27
CA ALA A 132 -13.94 21.33 5.89
C ALA A 132 -14.80 21.72 7.11
N ARG A 133 -14.57 21.08 8.26
CA ARG A 133 -15.23 21.41 9.54
C ARG A 133 -14.85 22.81 10.02
N TYR A 134 -13.56 23.10 10.12
CA TYR A 134 -13.07 24.43 10.51
C TYR A 134 -13.60 25.57 9.60
N GLU A 135 -13.68 25.35 8.29
CA GLU A 135 -14.29 26.32 7.38
C GLU A 135 -15.79 26.52 7.61
N SER A 136 -16.53 25.48 7.99
CA SER A 136 -17.96 25.58 8.32
C SER A 136 -18.16 26.33 9.63
N ASP A 137 -17.37 26.00 10.65
CA ASP A 137 -17.44 26.60 11.99
C ASP A 137 -17.08 28.10 11.93
N LYS A 138 -15.98 28.46 11.25
CA LYS A 138 -15.58 29.87 11.07
C LYS A 138 -16.61 30.70 10.31
N LYS A 139 -17.39 30.08 9.42
CA LYS A 139 -18.43 30.76 8.63
C LYS A 139 -19.78 30.83 9.34
N GLY A 140 -19.89 30.30 10.57
CA GLY A 140 -21.15 30.25 11.32
C GLY A 140 -22.24 29.43 10.62
N ALA A 141 -21.88 28.61 9.63
CA ALA A 141 -22.82 27.80 8.89
C ALA A 141 -22.95 26.45 9.63
N LEU A 142 -23.99 26.31 10.45
CA LEU A 142 -24.41 25.04 11.05
C LEU A 142 -24.78 24.07 9.93
N ARG A 143 -23.76 23.39 9.38
CA ARG A 143 -23.94 22.35 8.39
C ARG A 143 -24.04 21.02 9.12
N ASN A 144 -25.00 20.21 8.69
CA ASN A 144 -25.10 18.83 9.13
C ASN A 144 -23.76 18.12 8.87
N GLU A 145 -23.36 17.24 9.78
CA GLU A 145 -22.13 16.46 9.70
C GLU A 145 -22.02 15.68 8.38
N ALA A 146 -23.14 15.21 7.85
CA ALA A 146 -23.24 14.58 6.53
C ALA A 146 -22.79 15.50 5.38
N ASP A 147 -23.12 16.79 5.44
CA ASP A 147 -22.75 17.78 4.42
C ASP A 147 -21.26 18.13 4.50
N ILE A 148 -20.71 18.21 5.71
CA ILE A 148 -19.26 18.39 5.93
C ILE A 148 -18.51 17.19 5.34
N HIS A 149 -18.99 15.98 5.61
CA HIS A 149 -18.41 14.74 5.09
C HIS A 149 -18.46 14.68 3.55
N ASN A 150 -19.62 15.00 2.95
CA ASN A 150 -19.80 15.03 1.50
C ASN A 150 -18.90 16.08 0.83
N ARG A 151 -18.79 17.28 1.41
CA ARG A 151 -17.90 18.34 0.93
C ARG A 151 -16.44 17.93 1.03
N ALA A 152 -16.03 17.31 2.13
CA ALA A 152 -14.68 16.80 2.32
C ALA A 152 -14.35 15.71 1.29
N ILE A 153 -15.26 14.76 1.04
CA ILE A 153 -15.10 13.73 0.00
C ILE A 153 -14.91 14.38 -1.37
N TRP A 154 -15.76 15.34 -1.72
CA TRP A 154 -15.70 15.99 -3.03
C TRP A 154 -14.40 16.79 -3.22
N SER A 155 -14.01 17.58 -2.20
CA SER A 155 -12.73 18.32 -2.17
C SER A 155 -11.54 17.37 -2.32
N PHE A 156 -11.53 16.29 -1.54
CA PHE A 156 -10.46 15.30 -1.55
C PHE A 156 -10.37 14.60 -2.91
N ALA A 157 -11.49 14.15 -3.48
CA ALA A 157 -11.52 13.52 -4.80
C ALA A 157 -11.01 14.47 -5.90
N LYS A 158 -11.44 15.73 -5.89
CA LYS A 158 -10.97 16.74 -6.86
C LYS A 158 -9.46 16.97 -6.76
N LYS A 159 -8.92 17.06 -5.54
CA LYS A 159 -7.49 17.21 -5.27
C LYS A 159 -6.68 15.99 -5.71
N LEU A 160 -7.19 14.79 -5.48
CA LEU A 160 -6.56 13.54 -5.94
C LEU A 160 -6.54 13.44 -7.46
N LYS A 161 -7.64 13.78 -8.16
CA LYS A 161 -7.68 13.82 -9.63
C LYS A 161 -6.66 14.80 -10.20
N ASN A 162 -6.55 15.99 -9.62
CA ASN A 162 -5.54 16.97 -10.01
C ASN A 162 -4.11 16.44 -9.76
N ALA A 163 -3.87 15.82 -8.61
CA ALA A 163 -2.58 15.22 -8.31
C ALA A 163 -2.23 14.04 -9.25
N GLU A 164 -3.22 13.27 -9.70
CA GLU A 164 -3.07 12.21 -10.70
C GLU A 164 -2.70 12.77 -12.07
N ALA A 165 -3.40 13.81 -12.54
CA ALA A 165 -3.10 14.49 -13.81
C ALA A 165 -1.63 14.96 -13.87
N HIS A 166 -1.08 15.40 -12.74
CA HIS A 166 0.31 15.81 -12.60
C HIS A 166 1.27 14.67 -12.19
N LYS A 167 0.86 13.39 -12.23
CA LYS A 167 1.65 12.20 -11.85
C LYS A 167 2.26 12.25 -10.44
N ARG A 168 1.69 13.07 -9.55
CA ARG A 168 2.18 13.34 -8.18
C ARG A 168 1.25 12.83 -7.09
N LEU A 169 0.31 11.94 -7.42
CA LEU A 169 -0.70 11.39 -6.52
C LEU A 169 -0.10 10.91 -5.19
N TRP A 170 0.90 10.02 -5.24
CA TRP A 170 1.52 9.46 -4.04
C TRP A 170 2.27 10.50 -3.21
N LYS A 171 2.99 11.41 -3.87
CA LYS A 171 3.69 12.51 -3.19
C LYS A 171 2.70 13.41 -2.46
N TYR A 172 1.56 13.67 -3.10
CA TYR A 172 0.48 14.48 -2.54
C TYR A 172 -0.18 13.82 -1.32
N VAL A 173 -0.56 12.55 -1.44
CA VAL A 173 -1.19 11.78 -0.35
C VAL A 173 -0.25 11.64 0.85
N ASN A 174 1.03 11.31 0.62
CA ASN A 174 2.03 11.24 1.69
C ASN A 174 2.26 12.60 2.36
N ALA A 175 2.34 13.68 1.58
CA ALA A 175 2.50 15.02 2.14
C ALA A 175 1.30 15.40 3.02
N MET A 176 0.07 15.13 2.57
CA MET A 176 -1.14 15.38 3.38
C MET A 176 -1.17 14.54 4.65
N ALA A 177 -0.90 13.24 4.55
CA ALA A 177 -0.91 12.33 5.70
C ALA A 177 0.10 12.74 6.80
N ASN A 178 1.25 13.30 6.40
CA ASN A 178 2.29 13.73 7.33
C ASN A 178 2.16 15.20 7.76
N THR A 179 1.16 15.93 7.24
CA THR A 179 1.01 17.36 7.56
C THR A 179 0.38 17.50 8.95
N LYS A 180 1.14 18.06 9.89
CA LYS A 180 0.66 18.42 11.24
C LYS A 180 -0.14 19.73 11.30
N LYS A 181 -0.36 20.40 10.16
CA LYS A 181 -1.15 21.65 10.08
C LYS A 181 -2.65 21.34 10.17
N ILE A 182 -3.07 20.84 11.32
CA ILE A 182 -4.46 20.71 11.74
C ILE A 182 -4.71 21.85 12.74
N PRO A 183 -5.75 22.69 12.57
CA PRO A 183 -6.08 23.70 13.56
C PRO A 183 -6.36 23.01 14.92
N PRO A 184 -5.76 23.49 16.02
CA PRO A 184 -5.73 22.79 17.31
C PRO A 184 -7.13 22.50 17.89
N ASP A 185 -8.13 23.32 17.57
CA ASP A 185 -9.47 23.24 18.16
C ASP A 185 -10.29 22.03 17.65
N VAL A 186 -10.01 21.53 16.44
CA VAL A 186 -10.78 20.41 15.83
C VAL A 186 -10.34 19.03 16.36
N MET A 187 -9.11 18.93 16.86
CA MET A 187 -8.56 17.68 17.41
C MET A 187 -9.17 17.34 18.78
N ALA A 188 -9.62 18.35 19.54
CA ALA A 188 -10.22 18.15 20.86
C ALA A 188 -11.61 17.50 20.76
N GLU A 189 -12.44 17.87 19.78
CA GLU A 189 -13.80 17.31 19.66
C GLU A 189 -13.87 15.95 18.96
N THR A 190 -12.85 15.60 18.16
CA THR A 190 -12.83 14.32 17.41
C THR A 190 -12.12 13.18 18.14
N MET A 191 -11.33 13.46 19.18
CA MET A 191 -10.72 12.43 20.03
C MET A 191 -11.59 12.02 21.23
N TYR A 192 -12.60 12.82 21.59
CA TYR A 192 -13.45 12.61 22.77
C TYR A 192 -14.96 12.48 22.47
N GLY A 193 -15.34 12.32 21.20
CA GLY A 193 -16.73 12.11 20.76
C GLY A 193 -17.02 10.68 20.33
#